data_AF-A0A9D7CHM2-F1
#
_entry.id   AF-A0A9D7CHM2-F1
#
_cell.length_a   1.000
_cell.length_b   1.000
_cell.length_c   1.000
_cell.angle_alpha   90.00
_cell.angle_beta   90.00
_cell.angle_gamma   90.00
#
_symmetry.space_group_name_H-M   'P 1'
#
loop_
_entity.id
_entity.type
_entity.pdbx_description
1 polymer ?
#
loop_
_entity_poly.entity_id
_entity_poly.type
_entity_poly.pdbx_seq_one_letter_code
_entity_poly.pdbx_strand_id
1 'polypeptide(L)'
;MRRLVVGLAIVLVVLFAVQGGEYSTTALFRLRASEHALRTAIDSLQQDVDSLTRFRRRIATDPALQERIAREENGMVRSDKELVYRFVPAEQEGGKERD
;
A
#
# COMPACT_ATOMS: atom_id res chain seq x y z
N MET A 1 -9.05 -67.27 13.38
CA MET A 1 -9.73 -66.03 13.84
C MET A 1 -8.78 -65.02 14.48
N ARG A 2 -7.99 -65.36 15.52
CA ARG A 2 -7.05 -64.42 16.18
C ARG A 2 -6.15 -63.61 15.25
N ARG A 3 -5.58 -64.24 14.21
CA ARG A 3 -4.68 -63.57 13.25
C ARG A 3 -5.39 -62.52 12.37
N LEU A 4 -6.66 -62.76 12.04
CA LEU A 4 -7.49 -61.80 11.30
C LEU A 4 -7.88 -60.62 12.17
N VAL A 5 -8.18 -60.87 13.46
CA VAL A 5 -8.49 -59.81 14.43
C VAL A 5 -7.27 -58.92 14.67
N VAL A 6 -6.08 -59.51 14.79
CA VAL A 6 -4.83 -58.75 14.94
C VAL A 6 -4.52 -57.94 13.67
N GLY A 7 -4.70 -58.53 12.49
CA GLY A 7 -4.53 -57.81 11.23
C GLY A 7 -5.48 -56.61 11.12
N LEU A 8 -6.77 -56.81 11.43
CA LEU A 8 -7.77 -55.74 11.41
C LEU A 8 -7.46 -54.63 12.42
N ALA A 9 -7.01 -54.99 13.62
CA ALA A 9 -6.61 -54.02 14.65
C ALA A 9 -5.40 -53.18 14.19
N ILE A 10 -4.41 -53.77 13.53
CA ILE A 10 -3.26 -53.05 12.99
C ILE A 10 -3.68 -52.07 11.89
N VAL A 11 -4.56 -52.51 10.97
CA VAL A 11 -5.08 -51.61 9.92
C VAL A 11 -5.84 -50.44 10.52
N LEU A 12 -6.68 -50.68 11.54
CA LEU A 12 -7.40 -49.62 12.23
C LEU A 12 -6.46 -48.65 12.95
N VAL A 13 -5.40 -49.12 13.59
CA VAL A 13 -4.39 -48.27 14.24
C VAL A 13 -3.65 -47.42 13.20
N VAL A 14 -3.30 -47.99 12.05
CA VAL A 14 -2.63 -47.25 10.97
C VAL A 14 -3.56 -46.19 10.38
N LEU A 15 -4.82 -46.54 10.11
CA LEU A 15 -5.83 -45.58 9.66
C LEU A 15 -6.06 -44.47 10.69
N PHE A 16 -6.13 -44.82 11.98
CA PHE A 16 -6.29 -43.86 13.07
C PHE A 16 -5.01 -43.04 13.31
N ALA A 17 -3.82 -43.53 13.00
CA ALA A 17 -2.59 -42.74 13.06
C ALA A 17 -2.46 -41.80 11.85
N VAL A 18 -3.00 -42.18 10.69
CA VAL A 18 -3.07 -41.31 9.50
C VAL A 18 -4.15 -40.24 9.65
N GLN A 19 -5.31 -40.60 10.23
CA GLN A 19 -6.46 -39.72 10.42
C GLN A 19 -6.37 -38.93 11.75
N GLY A 20 -5.99 -39.57 12.86
CA GLY A 20 -5.69 -38.92 14.14
C GLY A 20 -4.32 -38.23 14.19
N GLY A 21 -3.44 -38.50 13.23
CA GLY A 21 -2.22 -37.73 12.95
C GLY A 21 -2.47 -36.45 12.15
N GLU A 22 -3.73 -36.12 11.84
CA GLU A 22 -4.16 -34.91 11.12
C GLU A 22 -3.62 -33.59 11.72
N TYR A 23 -3.10 -33.61 12.94
CA TYR A 23 -2.57 -32.41 13.60
C TYR A 23 -1.06 -32.19 13.50
N SER A 24 -0.24 -33.12 12.96
CA SER A 24 1.22 -33.01 13.18
C SER A 24 2.06 -32.44 12.04
N THR A 25 1.64 -32.52 10.76
CA THR A 25 2.53 -32.14 9.63
C THR A 25 1.89 -31.23 8.58
N THR A 26 0.69 -31.56 8.11
CA THR A 26 -0.03 -30.73 7.12
C THR A 26 -0.51 -29.41 7.73
N ALA A 27 -0.98 -29.44 8.98
CA ALA A 27 -1.33 -28.25 9.76
C ALA A 27 -0.10 -27.35 9.99
N LEU A 28 1.07 -27.92 10.29
CA LEU A 28 2.31 -27.17 10.45
C LEU A 28 2.75 -26.52 9.13
N PHE A 29 2.61 -27.22 8.00
CA PHE A 29 2.92 -26.66 6.69
C PHE A 29 1.97 -25.52 6.33
N ARG A 30 0.66 -25.68 6.57
CA ARG A 30 -0.35 -24.62 6.39
C ARG A 30 -0.05 -23.42 7.28
N LEU A 31 0.25 -23.66 8.56
CA LEU A 31 0.59 -22.60 9.50
C LEU A 31 1.84 -21.84 9.07
N ARG A 32 2.90 -22.53 8.64
CA ARG A 32 4.12 -21.91 8.12
C ARG A 32 3.87 -21.12 6.83
N ALA A 33 3.04 -21.65 5.92
CA ALA A 33 2.67 -20.94 4.71
C ALA A 33 1.87 -19.67 5.01
N SER A 34 0.92 -19.73 5.96
CA SER A 34 0.18 -18.56 6.43
C SER A 34 1.07 -17.55 7.16
N GLU A 35 2.00 -18.01 8.00
CA GLU A 35 2.99 -17.17 8.67
C GLU A 35 3.86 -16.44 7.66
N HIS A 36 4.36 -17.15 6.64
CA HIS A 36 5.17 -16.55 5.59
C HIS A 36 4.36 -15.52 4.79
N ALA A 37 3.14 -15.86 4.37
CA ALA A 37 2.28 -14.93 3.63
C ALA A 37 1.98 -13.66 4.44
N LEU A 38 1.71 -13.81 5.74
CA LEU A 38 1.43 -12.68 6.62
C LEU A 38 2.67 -11.80 6.84
N ARG A 39 3.84 -12.40 7.00
CA ARG A 39 5.12 -11.66 7.07
C ARG A 39 5.38 -10.87 5.80
N THR A 40 5.22 -11.49 4.62
CA THR A 40 5.37 -10.79 3.34
C THR A 40 4.39 -9.62 3.22
N ALA A 41 3.15 -9.77 3.69
CA ALA A 41 2.17 -8.68 3.69
C ALA A 41 2.55 -7.53 4.64
N ILE A 42 3.12 -7.86 5.81
CA ILE A 42 3.64 -6.86 6.75
C ILE A 42 4.80 -6.10 6.12
N ASP A 43 5.75 -6.81 5.51
CA ASP A 43 6.93 -6.21 4.89
C ASP A 43 6.54 -5.26 3.75
N SER A 44 5.58 -5.66 2.90
CA SER A 44 5.07 -4.79 1.84
C SER A 44 4.39 -3.55 2.40
N LEU A 45 3.59 -3.70 3.46
CA LEU A 45 2.87 -2.58 4.04
C LEU A 45 3.82 -1.61 4.77
N GLN A 46 4.85 -2.12 5.42
CA GLN A 46 5.91 -1.31 6.02
C GLN A 46 6.65 -0.50 4.95
N GLN A 47 6.98 -1.11 3.82
CA GLN A 47 7.60 -0.42 2.69
C GLN A 47 6.72 0.73 2.16
N ASP A 48 5.41 0.51 2.05
CA ASP A 48 4.47 1.54 1.62
C ASP A 48 4.41 2.69 2.64
N VAL A 49 4.29 2.38 3.93
CA VAL A 49 4.29 3.37 5.02
C VAL A 49 5.59 4.18 5.03
N ASP A 50 6.73 3.53 4.85
CA ASP A 50 8.04 4.18 4.77
C ASP A 50 8.10 5.13 3.57
N SER A 51 7.63 4.69 2.41
CA SER A 51 7.60 5.51 1.20
C SER A 51 6.75 6.76 1.37
N LEU A 52 5.55 6.62 1.95
CA LEU A 52 4.63 7.72 2.23
C LEU A 52 5.20 8.66 3.28
N THR A 53 5.82 8.12 4.33
CA THR A 53 6.46 8.93 5.38
C THR A 53 7.59 9.76 4.81
N ARG A 54 8.43 9.17 3.96
CA ARG A 54 9.51 9.88 3.24
C ARG A 54 8.93 10.97 2.33
N PHE A 55 7.87 10.67 1.60
CA PHE A 55 7.22 11.64 0.72
C PHE A 55 6.60 12.81 1.49
N ARG A 56 5.85 12.54 2.57
CA ARG A 56 5.31 13.55 3.48
C ARG A 56 6.41 14.45 4.02
N ARG A 57 7.52 13.84 4.46
CA ARG A 57 8.67 14.60 4.96
C ARG A 57 9.26 15.51 3.88
N ARG A 58 9.41 15.00 2.65
CA ARG A 58 9.88 15.81 1.52
C ARG A 58 8.95 16.99 1.25
N ILE A 59 7.62 16.79 1.22
CA ILE A 59 6.68 17.91 1.07
C ILE A 59 6.89 18.95 2.17
N ALA A 60 7.14 18.53 3.42
CA ALA A 60 7.33 19.46 4.53
C ALA A 60 8.68 20.20 4.53
N THR A 61 9.74 19.60 3.97
CA THR A 61 11.11 20.11 4.10
C THR A 61 11.75 20.60 2.81
N ASP A 62 11.22 20.24 1.64
CA ASP A 62 11.78 20.58 0.32
C ASP A 62 11.02 21.78 -0.29
N PRO A 63 11.60 22.99 -0.28
CA PRO A 63 10.94 24.18 -0.80
C PRO A 63 10.65 24.10 -2.30
N ALA A 64 11.49 23.41 -3.08
CA ALA A 64 11.28 23.28 -4.52
C ALA A 64 10.08 22.38 -4.82
N LEU A 65 9.91 21.29 -4.05
CA LEU A 65 8.72 20.44 -4.13
C LEU A 65 7.46 21.18 -3.70
N GLN A 66 7.54 21.99 -2.64
CA GLN A 66 6.42 22.84 -2.19
C GLN A 66 6.03 23.85 -3.26
N GLU A 67 7.00 24.56 -3.85
CA GLU A 67 6.76 25.53 -4.91
C GLU A 67 6.10 24.86 -6.13
N ARG A 68 6.58 23.67 -6.52
CA ARG A 68 6.00 22.92 -7.63
C ARG A 68 4.54 22.53 -7.36
N ILE A 69 4.24 21.94 -6.21
CA ILE A 69 2.87 21.56 -5.83
C ILE A 69 1.97 22.80 -5.76
N ALA A 70 2.47 23.91 -5.21
CA ALA A 70 1.71 25.15 -5.14
C ALA A 70 1.38 25.72 -6.54
N ARG A 71 2.29 25.59 -7.49
CA ARG A 71 2.06 25.96 -8.90
C ARG A 71 1.05 25.04 -9.58
N GLU A 72 1.17 23.73 -9.39
CA GLU A 72 0.30 22.72 -10.01
C GLU A 72 -1.14 22.82 -9.49
N GLU A 73 -1.34 22.93 -8.17
CA GLU A 73 -2.68 22.90 -7.56
C GLU A 73 -3.35 24.27 -7.49
N ASN A 74 -2.58 25.35 -7.27
CA ASN A 74 -3.15 26.69 -7.02
C ASN A 74 -2.85 27.69 -8.14
N GLY A 75 -2.09 27.30 -9.18
CA GLY A 75 -1.68 28.22 -10.25
C GLY A 75 -0.87 29.42 -9.75
N MET A 76 -0.23 29.29 -8.58
CA MET A 76 0.52 30.36 -7.95
C MET A 76 1.75 30.70 -8.78
N VAL A 77 2.07 31.99 -8.88
CA VAL A 77 3.18 32.51 -9.69
C VAL A 77 4.22 33.14 -8.77
N ARG A 78 5.51 33.01 -9.08
CA ARG A 78 6.57 33.56 -8.21
C ARG A 78 6.47 35.08 -8.15
N SER A 79 6.04 35.60 -7.01
CA SER A 79 5.78 37.04 -6.84
C SER A 79 7.03 37.90 -7.05
N ASP A 80 8.23 37.33 -6.92
CA ASP A 80 9.52 38.02 -7.02
C ASP A 80 10.23 37.90 -8.38
N LYS A 81 9.80 37.00 -9.28
CA LYS A 81 10.56 36.67 -10.51
C LYS A 81 9.76 36.50 -11.79
N GLU A 82 8.43 36.55 -11.73
CA GLU A 82 7.59 36.24 -12.90
C GLU A 82 6.51 37.32 -13.10
N LEU A 83 6.46 37.89 -14.31
CA LEU A 83 5.39 38.82 -14.74
C LEU A 83 4.26 38.05 -15.41
N VAL A 84 3.04 38.16 -14.87
CA VAL A 84 1.84 37.59 -15.48
C VAL A 84 1.15 38.64 -16.33
N TYR A 85 1.11 38.42 -17.64
CA TYR A 85 0.30 39.24 -18.54
C TYR A 85 -1.13 38.70 -18.61
N ARG A 86 -2.10 39.55 -18.25
CA ARG A 86 -3.51 39.30 -18.51
C ARG A 86 -3.92 40.14 -19.71
N PHE A 87 -4.19 39.49 -20.84
CA PHE A 87 -4.78 40.17 -21.99
C PHE A 87 -6.27 40.39 -21.71
N VAL A 88 -6.70 41.66 -21.70
CA VAL A 88 -8.12 42.04 -21.64
C VAL A 88 -8.59 42.42 -23.05
N PRO A 89 -9.83 42.09 -23.43
CA PRO A 89 -10.37 42.50 -24.73
C PRO A 89 -10.51 44.02 -24.81
N ALA A 90 -10.27 44.57 -26.02
CA ALA A 90 -10.17 46.01 -26.30
C ALA A 90 -11.42 46.84 -25.94
N GLU A 91 -12.56 46.18 -25.71
CA GLU A 91 -13.82 46.83 -25.34
C GLU A 91 -13.81 47.45 -23.93
N GLN A 92 -12.83 47.14 -23.09
CA GLN A 92 -12.76 47.66 -21.71
C GLN A 92 -11.91 48.93 -21.54
N GLU A 93 -11.24 49.44 -22.57
CA GLU A 93 -10.44 50.68 -22.46
C GLU A 93 -11.28 51.98 -22.60
N GLY A 94 -12.55 51.90 -23.00
CA GLY A 94 -13.38 53.08 -23.31
C GLY A 94 -14.24 53.68 -22.18
N GLY A 95 -14.08 53.24 -20.92
CA GLY A 95 -15.05 53.53 -19.84
C GLY A 95 -14.68 54.62 -18.83
N LYS A 96 -13.55 55.32 -18.97
CA LYS A 96 -13.10 56.35 -18.00
C LYS A 96 -12.60 57.62 -18.68
N GLU A 97 -13.40 58.20 -19.56
CA GLU A 97 -13.20 59.59 -19.98
C GLU A 97 -14.55 60.22 -20.33
N ARG A 98 -15.27 60.66 -19.29
CA ARG A 98 -16.30 61.72 -19.27
C ARG A 98 -16.98 61.72 -17.89
N ASP A 99 -16.52 62.61 -17.03
CA ASP A 99 -17.34 63.50 -16.18
C ASP A 99 -16.45 64.64 -15.67
#